data_AF-A0A7X1WX89-F1
#
_entry.id   AF-A0A7X1WX89-F1
#
_cell.length_a   1.000
_cell.length_b   1.000
_cell.length_c   1.000
_cell.angle_alpha   90.00
_cell.angle_beta   90.00
_cell.angle_gamma   90.00
#
_symmetry.space_group_name_H-M   'P 1'
#
loop_
_entity.id
_entity.type
_entity.pdbx_description
1 polymer ?
#
loop_
_entity_poly.entity_id
_entity_poly.type
_entity_poly.pdbx_seq_one_letter_code
_entity_poly.pdbx_strand_id
1 'polypeptide(L)'
;MSDLLRETLQRIKLEDEADARKFANTDFDMVPEEYWYQLSRPSIDAGHAAFLIANISPKAKEDSLSHKKRSLLADARMLVETCQVENMSAPEWLRWAFEHSDSPPGLTKEKERIERVLLAFDRNPGKQQKAELDELHQALKREQAKNQELSRRLENTECALDAAQQGEAEARSEYENAEHAHDVTLRELRETIESELLPPLNSDLAKARSEIEQLKLDIDKAKERASYRLLTAALLSLLEEPGRQSGMKQAGIKKTILERFSTWPGLKIRTLDDMFAEANDAAKEAGTAS
;
A
#
# COMPACT_ATOMS: atom_id res chain seq x y z
N MET A 1 -10.30 -3.26 -7.11
CA MET A 1 -10.64 -4.55 -7.73
C MET A 1 -9.94 -4.60 -9.07
N SER A 2 -9.01 -5.53 -9.26
CA SER A 2 -8.18 -5.61 -10.46
C SER A 2 -9.00 -5.99 -11.68
N ASP A 3 -8.64 -5.44 -12.85
CA ASP A 3 -9.31 -5.72 -14.13
C ASP A 3 -9.31 -7.21 -14.47
N LEU A 4 -8.28 -7.93 -14.01
CA LEU A 4 -8.18 -9.38 -14.12
C LEU A 4 -9.37 -10.11 -13.47
N LEU A 5 -9.82 -9.65 -12.30
CA LEU A 5 -10.89 -10.31 -11.54
C LEU A 5 -12.27 -10.05 -12.19
N ARG A 6 -12.42 -8.91 -12.88
CA ARG A 6 -13.60 -8.59 -13.68
C ARG A 6 -13.67 -9.46 -14.94
N GLU A 7 -12.54 -9.68 -15.61
CA GLU A 7 -12.45 -10.51 -16.81
C GLU A 7 -12.72 -11.99 -16.52
N THR A 8 -12.22 -12.53 -15.40
CA THR A 8 -12.46 -13.92 -15.00
C THR A 8 -13.93 -14.18 -14.66
N LEU A 9 -14.59 -13.25 -13.96
CA LEU A 9 -16.02 -13.36 -13.64
C LEU A 9 -16.91 -13.26 -14.88
N GLN A 10 -16.47 -12.51 -15.91
CA GLN A 10 -17.20 -12.38 -17.16
C GLN A 10 -17.12 -13.67 -18.02
N ARG A 11 -15.99 -14.39 -17.97
CA ARG A 11 -15.83 -15.69 -18.65
C ARG A 11 -16.70 -16.78 -18.05
N ILE A 12 -16.74 -16.90 -16.72
CA ILE A 12 -17.55 -17.91 -16.02
C ILE A 12 -19.04 -17.72 -16.35
N LYS A 13 -19.51 -16.47 -16.40
CA LYS A 13 -20.91 -16.16 -16.73
C LYS A 13 -21.28 -16.53 -18.19
N LEU A 14 -20.33 -16.47 -19.12
CA LEU A 14 -20.55 -16.82 -20.53
C LEU A 14 -20.53 -18.34 -20.77
N GLU A 15 -19.76 -19.11 -20.00
CA GLU A 15 -19.74 -20.57 -20.08
C GLU A 15 -21.04 -21.20 -19.55
N ASP A 16 -21.57 -20.68 -18.43
CA ASP A 16 -22.85 -21.14 -17.89
C ASP A 16 -24.04 -20.85 -18.83
N GLU A 17 -24.02 -19.73 -19.56
CA GLU A 17 -25.06 -19.39 -20.54
C GLU A 17 -24.96 -20.25 -21.83
N ALA A 18 -23.77 -20.71 -22.19
CA ALA A 18 -23.56 -21.57 -23.37
C ALA A 18 -24.07 -23.00 -23.12
N ASP A 19 -23.85 -23.54 -21.92
CA ASP A 19 -24.32 -24.87 -21.56
C ASP A 19 -25.83 -24.89 -21.31
N ALA A 20 -26.42 -23.81 -20.76
CA ALA A 20 -27.87 -23.68 -20.64
C ALA A 20 -28.59 -23.69 -22.01
N ARG A 21 -27.96 -23.18 -23.08
CA ARG A 21 -28.52 -23.19 -24.44
C ARG A 21 -28.42 -24.55 -25.15
N LYS A 22 -27.44 -25.40 -24.79
CA LYS A 22 -27.32 -26.75 -25.36
C LYS A 22 -28.45 -27.69 -24.96
N PHE A 23 -29.08 -27.49 -23.79
CA PHE A 23 -30.17 -28.34 -23.31
C PHE A 23 -31.57 -27.90 -23.77
N ALA A 24 -31.72 -26.68 -24.30
CA ALA A 24 -33.03 -26.12 -24.66
C ALA A 24 -33.53 -26.53 -26.07
N ASN A 25 -32.69 -27.15 -26.91
CA ASN A 25 -32.98 -27.39 -28.34
C ASN A 25 -33.08 -28.87 -28.76
N THR A 26 -33.22 -29.81 -27.82
CA THR A 26 -33.53 -31.21 -28.17
C THR A 26 -35.04 -31.42 -28.18
N ASP A 27 -35.65 -31.19 -29.35
CA ASP A 27 -37.05 -31.53 -29.64
C ASP A 27 -37.26 -33.05 -29.51
N PHE A 28 -38.07 -33.45 -28.53
CA PHE A 28 -38.53 -34.83 -28.30
C PHE A 28 -39.96 -35.06 -28.83
N ASP A 29 -40.41 -34.24 -29.78
CA ASP A 29 -41.70 -34.41 -30.42
C ASP A 29 -41.54 -35.24 -31.68
N MET A 30 -41.83 -36.54 -31.59
CA MET A 30 -42.54 -37.33 -32.61
C MET A 30 -42.64 -38.79 -32.16
N VAL A 31 -43.50 -39.05 -31.18
CA VAL A 31 -44.13 -40.37 -31.04
C VAL A 31 -45.61 -40.17 -31.36
N PRO A 32 -46.14 -40.74 -32.47
CA PRO A 32 -47.50 -40.49 -32.92
C PRO A 32 -48.53 -40.74 -31.81
N GLU A 33 -49.56 -39.88 -31.68
CA GLU A 33 -50.62 -40.03 -30.67
C GLU A 33 -51.29 -41.41 -30.69
N GLU A 34 -51.36 -42.05 -31.86
CA GLU A 34 -51.87 -43.43 -32.02
C GLU A 34 -51.04 -44.48 -31.26
N TYR A 35 -49.74 -44.25 -31.07
CA TYR A 35 -48.85 -45.14 -30.31
C TYR A 35 -49.15 -45.06 -28.81
N TRP A 36 -49.38 -43.86 -28.29
CA TRP A 36 -49.80 -43.63 -26.91
C TRP A 36 -51.22 -44.16 -26.64
N TYR A 37 -52.09 -44.11 -27.65
CA TYR A 37 -53.44 -44.68 -27.57
C TYR A 37 -53.41 -46.21 -27.45
N GLN A 38 -52.51 -46.90 -28.16
CA GLN A 38 -52.32 -48.35 -28.02
C GLN A 38 -51.75 -48.74 -26.65
N LEU A 39 -50.82 -47.94 -26.11
CA LEU A 39 -50.30 -48.06 -24.74
C LEU A 39 -51.32 -47.72 -23.65
N SER A 40 -52.55 -47.34 -24.00
CA SER A 40 -53.59 -46.93 -23.05
C SER A 40 -54.70 -47.99 -22.86
N ARG A 41 -54.56 -49.21 -23.39
CA ARG A 41 -55.55 -50.27 -23.12
C ARG A 41 -55.40 -50.83 -21.70
N PRO A 42 -56.47 -51.34 -21.05
CA PRO A 42 -56.43 -51.83 -19.65
C PRO A 42 -55.64 -53.14 -19.42
N SER A 43 -54.90 -53.62 -20.43
CA SER A 43 -54.14 -54.88 -20.42
C SER A 43 -52.64 -54.66 -20.61
N ILE A 44 -52.13 -53.51 -20.14
CA ILE A 44 -50.70 -53.20 -20.11
C ILE A 44 -50.05 -54.18 -19.13
N ASP A 45 -49.28 -55.13 -19.65
CA ASP A 45 -48.37 -55.92 -18.84
C ASP A 45 -47.15 -55.08 -18.41
N ALA A 46 -46.37 -55.60 -17.45
CA ALA A 46 -45.21 -54.92 -16.90
C ALA A 46 -44.20 -54.43 -17.98
N GLY A 47 -44.17 -55.07 -19.16
CA GLY A 47 -43.30 -54.70 -20.28
C GLY A 47 -43.69 -53.39 -20.97
N HIS A 48 -44.96 -53.01 -20.96
CA HIS A 48 -45.41 -51.72 -21.52
C HIS A 48 -45.22 -50.57 -20.53
N ALA A 49 -45.38 -50.83 -19.22
CA ALA A 49 -45.03 -49.89 -18.16
C ALA A 49 -43.53 -49.60 -18.13
N ALA A 50 -42.70 -50.62 -18.32
CA ALA A 50 -41.25 -50.53 -18.48
C ALA A 50 -40.79 -49.56 -19.57
N PHE A 51 -41.36 -49.70 -20.76
CA PHE A 51 -41.00 -48.86 -21.91
C PHE A 51 -41.46 -47.41 -21.74
N LEU A 52 -42.57 -47.19 -21.03
CA LEU A 52 -43.07 -45.87 -20.65
C LEU A 52 -42.13 -45.19 -19.64
N ILE A 53 -41.64 -45.91 -18.63
CA ILE A 53 -40.69 -45.39 -17.64
C ILE A 53 -39.36 -45.01 -18.31
N ALA A 54 -38.86 -45.82 -19.26
CA ALA A 54 -37.64 -45.53 -20.00
C ALA A 54 -37.74 -44.28 -20.91
N ASN A 55 -38.96 -43.85 -21.25
CA ASN A 55 -39.22 -42.69 -22.13
C ASN A 55 -39.79 -41.47 -21.39
N ILE A 56 -40.13 -41.58 -20.11
CA ILE A 56 -40.47 -40.42 -19.28
C ILE A 56 -39.14 -39.86 -18.76
N SER A 57 -38.73 -38.71 -19.30
CA SER A 57 -37.57 -37.98 -18.80
C SER A 57 -37.69 -37.82 -17.27
N PRO A 58 -36.66 -38.15 -16.47
CA PRO A 58 -36.71 -37.98 -15.01
C PRO A 58 -36.99 -36.54 -14.56
N LYS A 59 -36.84 -35.57 -15.47
CA LYS A 59 -37.11 -34.13 -15.25
C LYS A 59 -38.52 -33.70 -15.64
N ALA A 60 -39.38 -34.60 -16.13
CA ALA A 60 -40.76 -34.27 -16.46
C ALA A 60 -41.53 -33.94 -15.17
N LYS A 61 -42.06 -32.70 -15.08
CA LYS A 61 -42.87 -32.29 -13.95
C LYS A 61 -44.15 -33.13 -13.92
N GLU A 62 -44.45 -33.75 -12.79
CA GLU A 62 -45.58 -34.68 -12.63
C GLU A 62 -46.93 -34.04 -13.02
N ASP A 63 -47.05 -32.73 -12.86
CA ASP A 63 -48.22 -31.93 -13.23
C ASP A 63 -48.45 -31.79 -14.74
N SER A 64 -47.41 -32.02 -15.55
CA SER A 64 -47.49 -32.00 -17.02
C SER A 64 -47.99 -33.33 -17.61
N LEU A 65 -48.11 -34.37 -16.77
CA LEU A 65 -48.55 -35.69 -17.19
C LEU A 65 -50.07 -35.81 -17.12
N SER A 66 -50.65 -36.44 -18.13
CA SER A 66 -52.07 -36.83 -18.08
C SER A 66 -52.34 -37.73 -16.88
N HIS A 67 -53.57 -37.72 -16.35
CA HIS A 67 -53.96 -38.52 -15.18
C HIS A 67 -53.53 -39.99 -15.31
N LYS A 68 -53.63 -40.54 -16.52
CA LYS A 68 -53.23 -41.91 -16.82
C LYS A 68 -51.72 -42.13 -16.78
N LYS A 69 -50.92 -41.18 -17.29
CA LYS A 69 -49.45 -41.20 -17.19
C LYS A 69 -48.99 -41.04 -15.74
N ARG A 70 -49.69 -40.23 -14.92
CA ARG A 70 -49.44 -40.12 -13.48
C ARG A 70 -49.72 -41.41 -12.73
N SER A 71 -50.85 -42.08 -13.01
CA SER A 71 -51.15 -43.39 -12.41
C SER A 71 -50.08 -44.42 -12.75
N LEU A 72 -49.67 -44.52 -14.02
CA LEU A 72 -48.62 -45.44 -14.46
C LEU A 72 -47.26 -45.10 -13.84
N LEU A 73 -46.93 -43.81 -13.69
CA LEU A 73 -45.71 -43.37 -13.01
C LEU A 73 -45.75 -43.71 -11.50
N ALA A 74 -46.91 -43.58 -10.85
CA ALA A 74 -47.09 -43.96 -9.45
C ALA A 74 -46.97 -45.48 -9.25
N ASP A 75 -47.57 -46.28 -10.12
CA ASP A 75 -47.45 -47.75 -10.10
C ASP A 75 -46.01 -48.19 -10.37
N ALA A 76 -45.32 -47.52 -11.31
CA ALA A 76 -43.91 -47.73 -11.59
C ALA A 76 -43.01 -47.40 -10.40
N ARG A 77 -43.22 -46.25 -9.75
CA ARG A 77 -42.47 -45.85 -8.55
C ARG A 77 -42.73 -46.82 -7.40
N MET A 78 -43.97 -47.24 -7.20
CA MET A 78 -44.34 -48.23 -6.19
C MET A 78 -43.63 -49.57 -6.45
N LEU A 79 -43.55 -50.03 -7.70
CA LEU A 79 -42.78 -51.23 -8.08
C LEU A 79 -41.27 -51.06 -7.84
N VAL A 80 -40.70 -49.90 -8.16
CA VAL A 80 -39.28 -49.60 -7.88
C VAL A 80 -38.98 -49.61 -6.38
N GLU A 81 -39.87 -49.03 -5.58
CA GLU A 81 -39.76 -48.92 -4.12
C GLU A 81 -39.99 -50.28 -3.41
N THR A 82 -40.95 -51.08 -3.88
CA THR A 82 -41.23 -52.42 -3.31
C THR A 82 -40.23 -53.49 -3.76
N CYS A 83 -39.69 -53.39 -4.97
CA CYS A 83 -38.69 -54.34 -5.48
C CYS A 83 -37.24 -53.90 -5.24
N GLN A 84 -37.00 -52.77 -4.54
CA GLN A 84 -35.67 -52.20 -4.24
C GLN A 84 -34.78 -51.99 -5.48
N VAL A 85 -35.39 -51.62 -6.60
CA VAL A 85 -34.76 -51.57 -7.94
C VAL A 85 -33.99 -50.25 -8.17
N GLU A 86 -33.97 -49.36 -7.18
CA GLU A 86 -33.45 -47.98 -7.27
C GLU A 86 -31.95 -47.89 -7.65
N ASN A 87 -31.18 -48.96 -7.41
CA ASN A 87 -29.75 -49.01 -7.70
C ASN A 87 -29.37 -49.86 -8.91
N MET A 88 -30.35 -50.37 -9.67
CA MET A 88 -30.06 -51.20 -10.84
C MET A 88 -29.77 -50.33 -12.06
N SER A 89 -28.69 -50.65 -12.76
CA SER A 89 -28.40 -50.05 -14.06
C SER A 89 -29.51 -50.39 -15.07
N ALA A 90 -29.72 -49.53 -16.08
CA ALA A 90 -30.75 -49.75 -17.10
C ALA A 90 -30.74 -51.17 -17.75
N PRO A 91 -29.58 -51.81 -18.00
CA PRO A 91 -29.52 -53.20 -18.46
C PRO A 91 -29.97 -54.24 -17.43
N GLU A 92 -29.61 -54.05 -16.15
CA GLU A 92 -30.03 -54.93 -15.06
C GLU A 92 -31.53 -54.83 -14.84
N TRP A 93 -32.08 -53.62 -14.94
CA TRP A 93 -33.50 -53.36 -14.87
C TRP A 93 -34.26 -54.06 -16.01
N LEU A 94 -33.75 -53.97 -17.25
CA LEU A 94 -34.31 -54.67 -18.41
C LEU A 94 -34.29 -56.20 -18.26
N ARG A 95 -33.24 -56.77 -17.65
CA ARG A 95 -33.19 -58.21 -17.32
C ARG A 95 -34.24 -58.59 -16.30
N TRP A 96 -34.35 -57.83 -15.22
CA TRP A 96 -35.33 -58.08 -14.18
C TRP A 96 -36.75 -58.06 -14.74
N ALA A 97 -37.08 -57.04 -15.55
CA ALA A 97 -38.38 -56.91 -16.21
C ALA A 97 -38.65 -58.06 -17.19
N PHE A 98 -37.61 -58.54 -17.90
CA PHE A 98 -37.71 -59.69 -18.79
C PHE A 98 -38.00 -60.99 -18.03
N GLU A 99 -37.31 -61.23 -16.92
CA GLU A 99 -37.43 -62.44 -16.09
C GLU A 99 -38.77 -62.52 -15.34
N HIS A 100 -39.35 -61.38 -14.97
CA HIS A 100 -40.57 -61.30 -14.14
C HIS A 100 -41.82 -60.89 -14.92
N SER A 101 -41.73 -60.74 -16.25
CA SER A 101 -42.90 -60.54 -17.09
C SER A 101 -43.58 -61.87 -17.42
N ASP A 102 -44.76 -62.11 -16.84
CA ASP A 102 -45.70 -63.13 -17.31
C ASP A 102 -46.25 -62.71 -18.67
N SER A 103 -45.43 -62.86 -19.72
CA SER A 103 -45.76 -62.39 -21.06
C SER A 103 -46.98 -63.14 -21.60
N PRO A 104 -48.06 -62.45 -22.00
CA PRO A 104 -49.17 -63.07 -22.68
C PRO A 104 -48.72 -63.66 -24.04
N PRO A 105 -49.39 -64.70 -24.55
CA PRO A 105 -49.07 -65.34 -25.81
C PRO A 105 -49.27 -64.35 -26.98
N GLY A 106 -48.18 -63.74 -27.44
CA GLY A 106 -48.19 -62.73 -28.52
C GLY A 106 -46.96 -61.81 -28.58
N LEU A 107 -46.21 -61.70 -27.47
CA LEU A 107 -45.04 -60.80 -27.34
C LEU A 107 -43.68 -61.47 -27.66
N THR A 108 -43.68 -62.64 -28.30
CA THR A 108 -42.46 -63.42 -28.58
C THR A 108 -41.41 -62.63 -29.39
N LYS A 109 -41.83 -61.80 -30.34
CA LYS A 109 -40.91 -60.97 -31.15
C LYS A 109 -40.22 -59.86 -30.36
N GLU A 110 -40.92 -59.24 -29.42
CA GLU A 110 -40.34 -58.18 -28.59
C GLU A 110 -39.42 -58.78 -27.52
N LYS A 111 -39.79 -59.95 -26.99
CA LYS A 111 -38.92 -60.77 -26.14
C LYS A 111 -37.60 -61.10 -26.84
N GLU A 112 -37.64 -61.62 -28.06
CA GLU A 112 -36.45 -61.89 -28.88
C GLU A 112 -35.63 -60.63 -29.22
N ARG A 113 -36.25 -59.46 -29.25
CA ARG A 113 -35.57 -58.18 -29.49
C ARG A 113 -34.81 -57.72 -28.25
N ILE A 114 -35.46 -57.76 -27.08
CA ILE A 114 -34.84 -57.42 -25.79
C ILE A 114 -33.70 -58.38 -25.48
N GLU A 115 -33.90 -59.68 -25.70
CA GLU A 115 -32.87 -60.69 -25.49
C GLU A 115 -31.65 -60.48 -26.41
N ARG A 116 -31.85 -60.06 -27.67
CA ARG A 116 -30.75 -59.66 -28.56
C ARG A 116 -30.00 -58.43 -28.08
N VAL A 117 -30.70 -57.43 -27.53
CA VAL A 117 -30.08 -56.22 -26.97
C VAL A 117 -29.25 -56.57 -25.73
N LEU A 118 -29.78 -57.39 -24.83
CA LEU A 118 -29.08 -57.88 -23.64
C LEU A 118 -27.87 -58.73 -24.02
N LEU A 119 -28.00 -59.64 -24.99
CA LEU A 119 -26.88 -60.42 -25.53
C LEU A 119 -25.81 -59.56 -26.19
N ALA A 120 -26.18 -58.47 -26.88
CA ALA A 120 -25.21 -57.54 -27.45
C ALA A 120 -24.46 -56.75 -26.37
N PHE A 121 -25.17 -56.39 -25.29
CA PHE A 121 -24.59 -55.75 -24.11
C PHE A 121 -23.62 -56.70 -23.39
N ASP A 122 -24.01 -57.95 -23.16
CA ASP A 122 -23.19 -58.99 -22.52
C ASP A 122 -21.97 -59.42 -23.34
N ARG A 123 -22.04 -59.31 -24.67
CA ARG A 123 -20.93 -59.68 -25.55
C ARG A 123 -19.81 -58.62 -25.61
N ASN A 124 -19.98 -57.44 -25.01
CA ASN A 124 -19.01 -56.36 -25.14
C ASN A 124 -18.60 -55.56 -23.88
N PRO A 125 -18.81 -56.02 -22.63
CA PRO A 125 -18.44 -55.23 -21.44
C PRO A 125 -16.91 -55.09 -21.33
N GLY A 126 -16.16 -56.13 -21.70
CA GLY A 126 -14.71 -56.14 -21.59
C GLY A 126 -13.99 -55.17 -22.55
N LYS A 127 -14.59 -54.80 -23.69
CA LYS A 127 -13.96 -53.83 -24.61
C LYS A 127 -14.22 -52.39 -24.18
N GLN A 128 -15.44 -52.07 -23.72
CA GLN A 128 -15.77 -50.73 -23.22
C GLN A 128 -15.02 -50.44 -21.91
N GLN A 129 -15.07 -51.37 -20.94
CA GLN A 129 -14.34 -51.21 -19.67
C GLN A 129 -12.83 -51.10 -19.89
N LYS A 130 -12.27 -51.84 -20.84
CA LYS A 130 -10.83 -51.71 -21.18
C LYS A 130 -10.51 -50.36 -21.81
N ALA A 131 -11.35 -49.86 -22.72
CA ALA A 131 -11.14 -48.55 -23.32
C ALA A 131 -11.23 -47.42 -22.28
N GLU A 132 -12.21 -47.47 -21.38
CA GLU A 132 -12.35 -46.54 -20.26
C GLU A 132 -11.15 -46.61 -19.30
N LEU A 133 -10.69 -47.83 -18.97
CA LEU A 133 -9.51 -48.03 -18.12
C LEU A 133 -8.23 -47.50 -18.78
N ASP A 134 -8.06 -47.73 -20.09
CA ASP A 134 -6.93 -47.19 -20.86
C ASP A 134 -6.99 -45.65 -20.95
N GLU A 135 -8.18 -45.07 -21.09
CA GLU A 135 -8.39 -43.61 -21.07
C GLU A 135 -8.07 -43.02 -19.69
N LEU A 136 -8.54 -43.65 -18.60
CA LEU A 136 -8.23 -43.24 -17.23
C LEU A 136 -6.74 -43.35 -16.93
N HIS A 137 -6.05 -44.40 -17.39
CA HIS A 137 -4.61 -44.51 -17.25
C HIS A 137 -3.87 -43.41 -18.02
N GLN A 138 -4.32 -43.06 -19.23
CA GLN A 138 -3.75 -41.94 -19.97
C GLN A 138 -4.01 -40.60 -19.27
N ALA A 139 -5.21 -40.39 -18.74
CA ALA A 139 -5.56 -39.19 -17.99
C ALA A 139 -4.70 -39.06 -16.72
N LEU A 140 -4.54 -40.14 -15.95
CA LEU A 140 -3.67 -40.19 -14.77
C LEU A 140 -2.22 -39.84 -15.13
N LYS A 141 -1.69 -40.40 -16.22
CA LYS A 141 -0.33 -40.11 -16.69
C LYS A 141 -0.16 -38.63 -17.08
N ARG A 142 -1.17 -38.03 -17.73
CA ARG A 142 -1.17 -36.60 -18.08
C ARG A 142 -1.17 -35.72 -16.83
N GLU A 143 -2.01 -36.03 -15.84
CA GLU A 143 -2.06 -35.28 -14.58
C GLU A 143 -0.77 -35.43 -13.76
N GLN A 144 -0.17 -36.62 -13.72
CA GLN A 144 1.15 -36.81 -13.11
C GLN A 144 2.23 -35.95 -13.76
N ALA A 145 2.25 -35.87 -15.11
CA ALA A 145 3.19 -35.02 -15.82
C ALA A 145 2.97 -33.52 -15.53
N LYS A 146 1.70 -33.08 -15.46
CA LYS A 146 1.38 -31.69 -15.07
C LYS A 146 1.83 -31.39 -13.63
N ASN A 147 1.57 -32.29 -12.69
CA ASN A 147 2.00 -32.10 -11.30
C ASN A 147 3.53 -32.01 -11.19
N GLN A 148 4.26 -32.86 -11.92
CA GLN A 148 5.73 -32.78 -11.96
C GLN A 148 6.22 -31.44 -12.54
N GLU A 149 5.58 -30.92 -13.59
CA GLU A 149 5.90 -29.61 -14.15
C GLU A 149 5.59 -28.47 -13.16
N LEU A 150 4.45 -28.54 -12.46
CA LEU A 150 4.10 -27.56 -11.43
C LEU A 150 5.09 -27.58 -10.26
N SER A 151 5.53 -28.76 -9.80
CA SER A 151 6.58 -28.88 -8.78
C SER A 151 7.88 -28.22 -9.22
N ARG A 152 8.33 -28.45 -10.46
CA ARG A 152 9.53 -27.79 -10.99
C ARG A 152 9.39 -26.27 -11.08
N ARG A 153 8.19 -25.79 -11.45
CA ARG A 153 7.92 -24.34 -11.48
C ARG A 153 7.95 -23.73 -10.09
N LEU A 154 7.39 -24.42 -9.09
CA LEU A 154 7.44 -23.99 -7.70
C LEU A 154 8.89 -23.91 -7.21
N GLU A 155 9.69 -24.96 -7.42
CA GLU A 155 11.11 -24.98 -7.05
C GLU A 155 11.89 -23.83 -7.71
N ASN A 156 11.65 -23.57 -9.01
CA ASN A 156 12.28 -22.45 -9.71
C ASN A 156 11.86 -21.09 -9.14
N THR A 157 10.58 -20.93 -8.76
CA THR A 157 10.12 -19.68 -8.16
C THR A 157 10.62 -19.47 -6.73
N GLU A 158 10.77 -20.54 -5.95
CA GLU A 158 11.37 -20.50 -4.62
C GLU A 158 12.83 -20.09 -4.71
N CYS A 159 13.61 -20.69 -5.62
CA CYS A 159 15.00 -20.30 -5.85
C CYS A 159 15.13 -18.84 -6.32
N ALA A 160 14.21 -18.37 -7.18
CA ALA A 160 14.19 -16.97 -7.60
C ALA A 160 13.85 -16.01 -6.45
N LEU A 161 12.95 -16.41 -5.55
CA LEU A 161 12.59 -15.62 -4.37
C LEU A 161 13.78 -15.51 -3.39
N ASP A 162 14.47 -16.62 -3.14
CA ASP A 162 15.66 -16.63 -2.26
C ASP A 162 16.77 -15.72 -2.82
N ALA A 163 17.03 -15.79 -4.13
CA ALA A 163 17.98 -14.91 -4.79
C ALA A 163 17.58 -13.43 -4.69
N ALA A 164 16.29 -13.12 -4.81
CA ALA A 164 15.79 -11.76 -4.66
C ALA A 164 15.93 -11.25 -3.21
N GLN A 165 15.62 -12.09 -2.21
CA GLN A 165 15.79 -11.75 -0.79
C GLN A 165 17.26 -11.53 -0.43
N GLN A 166 18.16 -12.34 -0.99
CA GLN A 166 19.60 -12.14 -0.81
C GLN A 166 20.04 -10.81 -1.44
N GLY A 167 19.60 -10.50 -2.66
CA GLY A 167 19.89 -9.21 -3.30
C GLY A 167 19.35 -8.01 -2.53
N GLU A 168 18.16 -8.13 -1.93
CA GLU A 168 17.59 -7.08 -1.06
C GLU A 168 18.42 -6.90 0.22
N ALA A 169 18.87 -8.00 0.84
CA ALA A 169 19.70 -7.96 2.03
C ALA A 169 21.08 -7.32 1.75
N GLU A 170 21.70 -7.65 0.61
CA GLU A 170 22.97 -7.06 0.16
C GLU A 170 22.80 -5.56 -0.09
N ALA A 171 21.78 -5.15 -0.85
CA ALA A 171 21.49 -3.73 -1.12
C ALA A 171 21.21 -2.93 0.17
N ARG A 172 20.51 -3.53 1.13
CA ARG A 172 20.27 -2.91 2.44
C ARG A 172 21.56 -2.74 3.23
N SER A 173 22.43 -3.74 3.23
CA SER A 173 23.73 -3.65 3.89
C SER A 173 24.62 -2.57 3.26
N GLU A 174 24.62 -2.45 1.93
CA GLU A 174 25.33 -1.38 1.22
C GLU A 174 24.82 0.01 1.60
N TYR A 175 23.49 0.18 1.69
CA TYR A 175 22.87 1.43 2.11
C TYR A 175 23.25 1.80 3.56
N GLU A 176 23.15 0.85 4.49
CA GLU A 176 23.52 1.06 5.90
C GLU A 176 25.01 1.43 6.05
N ASN A 177 25.89 0.81 5.26
CA ASN A 177 27.32 1.15 5.23
C ASN A 177 27.57 2.56 4.65
N ALA A 178 26.84 2.95 3.61
CA ALA A 178 26.94 4.28 3.01
C ALA A 178 26.44 5.38 3.95
N GLU A 179 25.34 5.15 4.66
CA GLU A 179 24.81 6.04 5.69
C GLU A 179 25.82 6.21 6.83
N HIS A 180 26.40 5.11 7.32
CA HIS A 180 27.44 5.18 8.35
C HIS A 180 28.67 5.94 7.88
N ALA A 181 29.12 5.73 6.65
CA ALA A 181 30.24 6.47 6.07
C ALA A 181 29.93 7.98 6.01
N HIS A 182 28.71 8.36 5.62
CA HIS A 182 28.29 9.75 5.62
C HIS A 182 28.32 10.36 7.03
N ASP A 183 27.80 9.67 8.03
CA ASP A 183 27.82 10.13 9.42
C ASP A 183 29.24 10.34 9.97
N VAL A 184 30.17 9.46 9.60
CA VAL A 184 31.59 9.63 9.94
C VAL A 184 32.15 10.89 9.30
N THR A 185 31.91 11.12 7.99
CA THR A 185 32.39 12.34 7.33
C THR A 185 31.80 13.62 7.92
N LEU A 186 30.53 13.62 8.32
CA LEU A 186 29.90 14.77 8.97
C LEU A 186 30.52 15.05 10.34
N ARG A 187 30.87 14.00 11.10
CA ARG A 187 31.54 14.12 12.39
C ARG A 187 32.92 14.72 12.24
N GLU A 188 33.72 14.22 11.30
CA GLU A 188 35.07 14.72 11.01
C GLU A 188 35.04 16.19 10.56
N LEU A 189 34.08 16.58 9.70
CA LEU A 189 33.90 17.96 9.28
C LEU A 189 33.53 18.87 10.46
N ARG A 190 32.64 18.41 11.34
CA ARG A 190 32.29 19.17 12.56
C ARG A 190 33.50 19.35 13.46
N GLU A 191 34.26 18.29 13.71
CA GLU A 191 35.48 18.33 14.51
C GLU A 191 36.51 19.28 13.91
N THR A 192 36.67 19.28 12.58
CA THR A 192 37.55 20.21 11.86
C THR A 192 37.11 21.67 12.06
N ILE A 193 35.80 21.95 11.92
CA ILE A 193 35.26 23.30 12.14
C ILE A 193 35.49 23.75 13.59
N GLU A 194 35.27 22.86 14.56
CA GLU A 194 35.38 23.17 15.99
C GLU A 194 36.82 23.34 16.46
N SER A 195 37.75 22.52 15.96
CA SER A 195 39.14 22.51 16.40
C SER A 195 40.03 23.47 15.61
N GLU A 196 39.80 23.65 14.31
CA GLU A 196 40.69 24.43 13.44
C GLU A 196 40.14 25.83 13.13
N LEU A 197 38.84 25.95 12.85
CA LEU A 197 38.28 27.20 12.31
C LEU A 197 37.69 28.12 13.39
N LEU A 198 37.02 27.57 14.40
CA LEU A 198 36.42 28.36 15.47
C LEU A 198 37.44 29.08 16.39
N PRO A 199 38.56 28.45 16.82
CA PRO A 199 39.52 29.12 17.68
C PRO A 199 40.18 30.38 17.09
N PRO A 200 40.69 30.39 15.84
CA PRO A 200 41.28 31.61 15.27
C PRO A 200 40.23 32.70 15.09
N LEU A 201 39.00 32.35 14.67
CA LEU A 201 37.91 33.32 14.54
C LEU A 201 37.58 33.97 15.88
N ASN A 202 37.51 33.18 16.95
CA ASN A 202 37.29 33.69 18.31
C ASN A 202 38.46 34.54 18.81
N SER A 203 39.70 34.17 18.49
CA SER A 203 40.90 34.95 18.81
C SER A 203 40.88 36.31 18.12
N ASP A 204 40.56 36.35 16.82
CA ASP A 204 40.53 37.58 16.05
C ASP A 204 39.36 38.48 16.48
N LEU A 205 38.21 37.90 16.82
CA LEU A 205 37.09 38.62 17.41
C LEU A 205 37.48 39.24 18.77
N ALA A 206 38.23 38.50 19.61
CA ALA A 206 38.75 39.01 20.87
C ALA A 206 39.74 40.17 20.67
N LYS A 207 40.65 40.07 19.69
CA LYS A 207 41.57 41.17 19.32
C LYS A 207 40.80 42.40 18.86
N ALA A 208 39.85 42.25 17.93
CA ALA A 208 39.02 43.35 17.43
C ALA A 208 38.24 44.03 18.56
N ARG A 209 37.70 43.25 19.52
CA ARG A 209 37.07 43.81 20.73
C ARG A 209 38.04 44.63 21.56
N SER A 210 39.25 44.13 21.79
CA SER A 210 40.29 44.86 22.54
C SER A 210 40.70 46.15 21.83
N GLU A 211 40.84 46.13 20.50
CA GLU A 211 41.17 47.32 19.71
C GLU A 211 40.07 48.38 19.77
N ILE A 212 38.80 47.97 19.68
CA ILE A 212 37.65 48.87 19.81
C ILE A 212 37.65 49.55 21.19
N GLU A 213 37.88 48.80 22.27
CA GLU A 213 37.95 49.37 23.61
C GLU A 213 39.13 50.34 23.78
N GLN A 214 40.29 50.01 23.21
CA GLN A 214 41.44 50.92 23.21
C GLN A 214 41.13 52.22 22.45
N LEU A 215 40.52 52.12 21.27
CA LEU A 215 40.12 53.29 20.48
C LEU A 215 39.09 54.16 21.22
N LYS A 216 38.14 53.56 21.95
CA LYS A 216 37.20 54.32 22.80
C LYS A 216 37.93 55.12 23.87
N LEU A 217 38.88 54.50 24.57
CA LEU A 217 39.71 55.18 25.57
C LEU A 217 40.50 56.34 24.96
N ASP A 218 41.08 56.14 23.78
CA ASP A 218 41.88 57.17 23.11
C ASP A 218 40.99 58.32 22.60
N ILE A 219 39.78 58.02 22.11
CA ILE A 219 38.78 59.03 21.74
C ILE A 219 38.38 59.86 22.97
N ASP A 220 38.15 59.22 24.12
CA ASP A 220 37.74 59.94 25.32
C ASP A 220 38.86 60.82 25.89
N LYS A 221 40.11 60.33 25.86
CA LYS A 221 41.31 61.16 26.15
C LYS A 221 41.46 62.32 25.17
N ALA A 222 41.17 62.11 23.88
CA ALA A 222 41.24 63.16 22.88
C ALA A 222 40.17 64.25 23.10
N LYS A 223 38.94 63.85 23.46
CA LYS A 223 37.86 64.79 23.83
C LYS A 223 38.19 65.59 25.07
N GLU A 224 38.78 64.95 26.07
CA GLU A 224 39.26 65.60 27.29
C GLU A 224 40.30 66.68 26.93
N ARG A 225 41.38 66.32 26.21
CA ARG A 225 42.42 67.27 25.75
C ARG A 225 41.85 68.42 24.92
N ALA A 226 40.91 68.14 24.01
CA ALA A 226 40.26 69.18 23.21
C ALA A 226 39.51 70.18 24.10
N SER A 227 38.86 69.71 25.17
CA SER A 227 38.13 70.55 26.10
C SER A 227 39.07 71.50 26.87
N TYR A 228 40.29 71.07 27.25
CA TYR A 228 41.27 71.93 27.93
C TYR A 228 41.79 73.03 27.01
N ARG A 229 42.00 72.71 25.72
CA ARG A 229 42.40 73.70 24.71
C ARG A 229 41.32 74.75 24.51
N LEU A 230 40.05 74.33 24.44
CA LEU A 230 38.91 75.24 24.32
C LEU A 230 38.76 76.13 25.56
N LEU A 231 38.91 75.59 26.76
CA LEU A 231 38.92 76.41 27.98
C LEU A 231 40.05 77.44 27.97
N THR A 232 41.26 77.02 27.59
CA THR A 232 42.42 77.93 27.50
C THR A 232 42.16 79.05 26.51
N ALA A 233 41.64 78.73 25.32
CA ALA A 233 41.29 79.73 24.31
C ALA A 233 40.18 80.69 24.79
N ALA A 234 39.16 80.18 25.49
CA ALA A 234 38.10 80.99 26.08
C ALA A 234 38.66 81.94 27.17
N LEU A 235 39.55 81.45 28.03
CA LEU A 235 40.22 82.26 29.05
C LEU A 235 41.10 83.34 28.42
N LEU A 236 41.92 83.01 27.43
CA LEU A 236 42.74 83.98 26.70
C LEU A 236 41.88 85.06 26.04
N SER A 237 40.77 84.68 25.40
CA SER A 237 39.83 85.63 24.80
C SER A 237 39.27 86.61 25.83
N LEU A 238 38.91 86.14 27.04
CA LEU A 238 38.45 87.02 28.13
C LEU A 238 39.56 87.92 28.70
N LEU A 239 40.83 87.50 28.60
CA LEU A 239 41.98 88.30 29.06
C LEU A 239 42.32 89.43 28.08
N GLU A 240 42.09 89.23 26.79
CA GLU A 240 42.37 90.21 25.72
C GLU A 240 41.32 91.33 25.63
N GLU A 241 40.19 91.23 26.35
CA GLU A 241 39.12 92.22 26.27
C GLU A 241 39.46 93.57 26.92
N PRO A 242 39.35 94.70 26.17
CA PRO A 242 39.58 96.03 26.70
C PRO A 242 38.47 96.43 27.69
N GLY A 243 38.86 96.85 28.90
CA GLY A 243 37.91 97.17 29.99
C GLY A 243 37.70 96.05 31.00
N ARG A 244 38.64 95.09 31.07
CA ARG A 244 38.62 93.94 31.98
C ARG A 244 38.15 94.31 33.39
N GLN A 245 37.05 93.69 33.82
CA GLN A 245 36.59 93.77 35.20
C GLN A 245 37.58 93.02 36.11
N SER A 246 38.46 93.78 36.77
CA SER A 246 39.40 93.24 37.75
C SER A 246 38.63 92.68 38.96
N GLY A 247 39.00 91.49 39.45
CA GLY A 247 38.43 90.89 40.65
C GLY A 247 37.21 89.96 40.45
N MET A 248 36.95 89.46 39.24
CA MET A 248 35.91 88.44 39.05
C MET A 248 36.23 87.16 39.82
N LYS A 249 35.26 86.68 40.60
CA LYS A 249 35.33 85.36 41.24
C LYS A 249 35.23 84.26 40.17
N GLN A 250 35.82 83.09 40.44
CA GLN A 250 35.81 81.91 39.57
C GLN A 250 34.40 81.56 39.03
N ALA A 251 33.36 81.65 39.87
CA ALA A 251 31.97 81.42 39.46
C ALA A 251 31.48 82.43 38.40
N GLY A 252 31.91 83.68 38.48
CA GLY A 252 31.65 84.71 37.47
C GLY A 252 32.34 84.39 36.16
N ILE A 253 33.61 83.99 36.21
CA ILE A 253 34.39 83.61 35.02
C ILE A 253 33.74 82.41 34.30
N LYS A 254 33.38 81.35 35.03
CA LYS A 254 32.68 80.19 34.47
C LYS A 254 31.37 80.58 33.79
N LYS A 255 30.58 81.44 34.43
CA LYS A 255 29.31 81.95 33.89
C LYS A 255 29.54 82.74 32.59
N THR A 256 30.51 83.66 32.57
CA THR A 256 30.83 84.45 31.37
C THR A 256 31.36 83.57 30.23
N ILE A 257 32.17 82.55 30.53
CA ILE A 257 32.64 81.58 29.54
C ILE A 257 31.45 80.81 28.92
N LEU A 258 30.52 80.32 29.75
CA LEU A 258 29.34 79.61 29.25
C LEU A 258 28.42 80.54 28.44
N GLU A 259 28.21 81.77 28.89
CA GLU A 259 27.37 82.73 28.16
C GLU A 259 27.92 83.05 26.77
N ARG A 260 29.24 83.21 26.64
CA ARG A 260 29.88 83.64 25.38
C ARG A 260 30.29 82.49 24.46
N PHE A 261 30.70 81.36 25.02
CA PHE A 261 31.26 80.23 24.28
C PHE A 261 30.41 78.96 24.43
N SER A 262 29.13 79.07 24.79
CA SER A 262 28.18 77.93 24.91
C SER A 262 28.06 77.08 23.64
N THR A 263 28.34 77.66 22.47
CA THR A 263 28.30 76.96 21.18
C THR A 263 29.53 76.07 20.94
N TRP A 264 30.58 76.17 21.76
CA TRP A 264 31.79 75.38 21.59
C TRP A 264 31.57 73.93 22.07
N PRO A 265 31.78 72.92 21.21
CA PRO A 265 31.52 71.53 21.57
C PRO A 265 32.46 71.08 22.71
N GLY A 266 31.87 70.57 23.80
CA GLY A 266 32.61 70.11 24.98
C GLY A 266 32.72 71.13 26.11
N LEU A 267 32.39 72.41 25.88
CA LEU A 267 32.42 73.45 26.90
C LEU A 267 31.11 73.47 27.70
N LYS A 268 30.96 72.51 28.63
CA LYS A 268 29.78 72.38 29.51
C LYS A 268 30.11 72.79 30.94
N ILE A 269 29.10 73.14 31.73
CA ILE A 269 29.29 73.55 33.13
C ILE A 269 30.10 72.53 33.94
N ARG A 270 29.79 71.24 33.80
CA ARG A 270 30.52 70.15 34.45
C ARG A 270 32.00 70.13 34.05
N THR A 271 32.29 70.24 32.76
CA THR A 271 33.66 70.28 32.23
C THR A 271 34.44 71.48 32.76
N LEU A 272 33.81 72.65 32.86
CA LEU A 272 34.41 73.82 33.49
C LEU A 272 34.61 73.63 35.00
N ASP A 273 33.68 72.96 35.67
CA ASP A 273 33.83 72.66 37.09
C ASP A 273 35.03 71.77 37.36
N ASP A 274 35.18 70.69 36.59
CA ASP A 274 36.28 69.74 36.68
C ASP A 274 37.62 70.43 36.37
N MET A 275 37.71 71.18 35.26
CA MET A 275 38.97 71.83 34.84
C MET A 275 39.45 72.91 35.79
N PHE A 276 38.54 73.73 36.31
CA PHE A 276 38.93 74.74 37.29
C PHE A 276 39.24 74.12 38.66
N ALA A 277 38.63 72.99 39.02
CA ALA A 277 38.99 72.26 40.24
C ALA A 277 40.43 71.74 40.14
N GLU A 278 40.78 71.10 39.02
CA GLU A 278 42.14 70.62 38.75
C GLU A 278 43.15 71.77 38.71
N ALA A 279 42.83 72.89 38.06
CA ALA A 279 43.70 74.07 38.05
C ALA A 279 43.93 74.64 39.46
N ASN A 280 42.91 74.63 40.32
CA ASN A 280 43.03 75.06 41.72
C ASN A 280 43.90 74.09 42.53
N ASP A 281 43.81 72.78 42.28
CA ASP A 281 44.65 71.80 42.97
C ASP A 281 46.10 71.88 42.51
N ALA A 282 46.37 72.02 41.21
CA ALA A 282 47.70 72.27 40.68
C ALA A 282 48.33 73.58 41.23
N ALA A 283 47.52 74.63 41.40
CA ALA A 283 47.98 75.87 42.00
C ALA A 283 48.35 75.71 43.48
N LYS A 284 47.62 74.88 44.24
CA LYS A 284 47.97 74.56 45.64
C LYS A 284 49.28 73.79 45.71
N GLU A 285 49.45 72.77 44.86
CA GLU A 285 50.69 71.97 44.81
C GLU A 285 51.90 72.85 44.48
N ALA A 286 51.79 73.71 43.46
CA ALA A 286 52.85 74.65 43.09
C ALA A 286 53.18 75.66 44.21
N GLY A 287 52.15 76.14 44.94
CA GLY A 287 52.33 77.06 46.07
C GLY A 287 52.98 76.41 47.29
N THR A 288 52.85 75.09 47.47
CA THR A 288 53.55 74.34 48.53
C THR A 288 54.99 73.96 48.19
N ALA A 289 55.35 74.01 46.90
CA ALA A 289 56.69 73.66 46.41
C ALA A 289 57.63 74.87 46.33
N SER A 290 57.15 76.09 46.62
CA SER A 290 57.91 77.35 46.61
C SER A 290 58.16 77.89 48.02
#